data_AF-A0A085BHV7-F1
#
_entry.id   AF-A0A085BHV7-F1
#
_cell.length_a   1.000
_cell.length_b   1.000
_cell.length_c   1.000
_cell.angle_alpha   90.00
_cell.angle_beta   90.00
_cell.angle_gamma   90.00
#
_symmetry.space_group_name_H-M   'P 1'
#
loop_
_entity.id
_entity.type
_entity.pdbx_description
1 polymer ?
#
loop_
_entity_poly.entity_id
_entity_poly.type
_entity_poly.pdbx_seq_one_letter_code
_entity_poly.pdbx_strand_id
1 'polypeptide(L)' 'MKAQVIEDHNGLPTGVFIPIKEWEKLKKQYPNIAEETSIFELSEEQKKILDAQEDLPISEYQDNDAFVAELKKEYGL' A
#
# COMPACT_ATOMS: atom_id res chain seq x y z
N MET A 1 -9.09 -26.57 7.91
CA MET A 1 -7.82 -25.99 7.47
C MET A 1 -6.65 -26.62 8.20
N LYS A 2 -5.71 -27.23 7.47
CA LYS A 2 -4.45 -27.77 8.00
C LYS A 2 -3.31 -27.23 7.12
N ALA A 3 -2.82 -26.03 7.44
CA ALA A 3 -1.62 -25.50 6.81
C ALA A 3 -0.41 -26.27 7.34
N GLN A 4 0.53 -26.59 6.46
CA GLN A 4 1.79 -27.21 6.83
C GLN A 4 2.89 -26.16 6.74
N VAL A 5 3.66 -25.98 7.80
CA VAL A 5 4.82 -25.07 7.80
C VAL A 5 5.96 -25.77 7.06
N ILE A 6 6.60 -25.02 6.16
CA ILE A 6 7.82 -25.41 5.47
C ILE A 6 8.96 -24.67 6.15
N GLU A 7 10.04 -25.36 6.48
CA GLU A 7 11.23 -24.82 7.12
C GLU A 7 12.35 -24.61 6.08
N ASP A 8 13.23 -23.64 6.34
CA ASP A 8 14.45 -23.43 5.57
C ASP A 8 15.53 -24.46 5.95
N HIS A 9 16.72 -24.33 5.37
CA HIS A 9 17.86 -25.22 5.67
C HIS A 9 18.37 -25.13 7.13
N ASN A 10 17.98 -24.08 7.87
CA ASN A 10 18.30 -23.87 9.28
C ASN A 10 17.18 -24.34 10.22
N GLY A 11 16.10 -24.92 9.70
CA GLY A 11 14.92 -25.31 10.49
C GLY A 11 14.02 -24.13 10.86
N LEU A 12 14.20 -22.96 10.23
CA LEU A 12 13.38 -21.78 10.47
C LEU A 12 12.15 -21.78 9.55
N PRO A 13 10.94 -21.52 10.07
CA PRO A 13 9.74 -21.40 9.23
C PRO A 13 9.91 -20.39 8.09
N THR A 14 9.82 -20.86 6.84
CA THR A 14 9.99 -20.03 5.64
C THR A 14 8.75 -19.95 4.77
N GLY A 15 7.78 -20.85 4.95
CA GLY A 15 6.59 -20.86 4.13
C GLY A 15 5.49 -21.72 4.71
N VAL A 16 4.31 -21.66 4.09
CA VAL A 16 3.18 -22.51 4.42
C VAL A 16 2.61 -23.15 3.16
N PHE A 17 2.36 -24.44 3.21
CA PHE A 17 1.62 -25.16 2.19
C PHE A 17 0.14 -25.19 2.55
N ILE A 18 -0.70 -24.64 1.67
CA ILE A 18 -2.16 -24.66 1.78
C ILE A 18 -2.71 -25.41 0.57
N PRO A 19 -3.44 -26.53 0.75
CA PRO A 19 -4.08 -27.22 -0.37
C PRO A 19 -5.05 -26.32 -1.12
N ILE A 20 -5.13 -26.45 -2.45
CA ILE A 20 -5.92 -25.54 -3.30
C ILE A 20 -7.40 -25.45 -2.88
N LYS A 21 -8.01 -26.54 -2.44
CA LYS A 21 -9.40 -26.55 -1.95
C LYS A 21 -9.60 -25.67 -0.71
N GLU A 22 -8.61 -25.61 0.17
CA GLU A 22 -8.65 -24.76 1.36
C GLU A 22 -8.29 -23.30 0.99
N TRP A 23 -7.38 -23.09 0.03
CA TRP A 23 -7.11 -21.77 -0.54
C TRP A 23 -8.36 -21.12 -1.16
N GLU A 24 -9.14 -21.88 -1.92
CA GLU A 24 -10.40 -21.39 -2.49
C GLU A 24 -11.44 -21.02 -1.40
N LYS A 25 -11.48 -21.76 -0.28
CA LYS A 25 -12.35 -21.39 0.86
C LYS A 25 -11.88 -20.10 1.52
N LEU A 26 -10.57 -19.91 1.65
CA LEU A 26 -10.00 -18.69 2.22
C LEU A 26 -10.32 -17.47 1.36
N LYS A 27 -10.16 -17.54 0.03
CA LYS A 27 -10.52 -16.44 -0.88
C LYS A 27 -12.00 -16.04 -0.78
N LYS A 28 -12.90 -16.99 -0.51
CA LYS A 28 -14.33 -16.69 -0.29
C LYS A 28 -14.59 -16.01 1.05
N GLN A 29 -13.83 -16.34 2.09
CA GLN A 29 -13.97 -15.73 3.41
C GLN A 29 -13.29 -14.37 3.50
N TYR A 30 -12.17 -14.21 2.79
CA TYR A 30 -11.33 -13.02 2.77
C TYR A 30 -11.13 -12.61 1.31
N PRO A 31 -12.08 -11.87 0.71
CA PRO A 31 -12.02 -11.50 -0.71
C PRO A 31 -10.72 -10.77 -1.09
N ASN A 32 -10.09 -10.08 -0.14
CA ASN A 32 -8.88 -9.28 -0.36
C ASN A 32 -7.57 -10.08 -0.15
N ILE A 33 -7.62 -11.37 0.20
CA ILE A 33 -6.42 -12.18 0.50
C ILE A 33 -5.62 -12.55 -0.75
N ALA A 34 -6.29 -12.53 -1.91
CA ALA A 34 -5.73 -12.88 -3.21
C ALA A 34 -5.73 -11.70 -4.17
N GLU A 35 -5.95 -10.48 -3.68
CA GLU A 35 -5.61 -9.28 -4.44
C GLU A 35 -4.08 -9.24 -4.55
N GLU A 36 -3.55 -10.01 -5.52
CA GLU A 36 -2.38 -9.59 -6.26
C GLU A 36 -2.66 -8.15 -6.67
N THR A 37 -2.01 -7.19 -5.99
CA THR A 37 -1.91 -5.79 -6.44
C THR A 37 -3.18 -5.35 -7.15
N SER A 38 -4.23 -4.99 -6.41
CA SER A 38 -5.21 -4.06 -6.99
C SER A 38 -4.37 -2.93 -7.57
N ILE A 39 -4.21 -2.93 -8.90
CA ILE A 39 -3.39 -1.97 -9.60
C ILE A 39 -4.10 -0.67 -9.28
N PHE A 40 -3.54 0.06 -8.33
CA PHE A 40 -4.12 1.31 -7.89
C PHE A 40 -4.10 2.23 -9.11
N GLU A 41 -5.25 2.31 -9.76
CA GLU A 41 -5.46 3.18 -10.90
C GLU A 41 -6.26 4.38 -10.40
N LEU A 42 -5.68 5.56 -10.61
CA LEU A 42 -6.36 6.81 -10.32
C LEU A 42 -7.61 6.92 -11.21
N SER A 43 -8.70 7.46 -10.65
CA SER A 43 -9.84 7.85 -11.47
C SER A 43 -9.43 8.95 -12.46
N GLU A 44 -10.18 9.11 -13.55
CA GLU A 44 -9.92 10.18 -14.52
C GLU A 44 -10.00 11.57 -13.88
N GLU A 45 -10.85 11.75 -12.87
CA GLU A 45 -10.92 13.00 -12.10
C GLU A 45 -9.66 13.24 -11.27
N GLN A 46 -9.11 12.21 -10.64
CA GLN A 46 -7.86 12.31 -9.89
C GLN A 46 -6.67 12.61 -10.81
N LYS A 47 -6.62 11.97 -11.98
CA LYS A 47 -5.60 12.25 -13.00
C LYS A 47 -5.68 13.72 -13.44
N LYS A 48 -6.90 14.22 -13.72
CA LYS A 48 -7.12 15.62 -14.11
C LYS A 48 -6.70 16.63 -13.04
N ILE A 49 -6.85 16.30 -11.75
CA ILE A 49 -6.36 17.17 -10.66
C ILE A 49 -4.83 17.27 -10.70
N LEU A 50 -4.13 16.16 -10.93
CA LEU A 50 -2.66 16.14 -11.03
C LEU A 50 -2.17 16.90 -12.28
N ASP A 51 -2.81 16.69 -13.43
CA ASP A 51 -2.46 17.40 -14.67
C ASP A 51 -2.64 18.92 -14.50
N ALA A 52 -3.67 19.36 -13.78
CA ALA A 52 -3.94 20.77 -13.54
C ALA A 52 -2.92 21.43 -12.58
N GLN A 53 -2.15 20.65 -11.79
CA GLN A 53 -1.14 21.22 -10.91
C GLN A 53 -0.03 21.90 -11.70
N GLU A 54 0.38 21.35 -12.85
CA GLU A 54 1.47 21.92 -13.67
C GLU A 54 1.18 23.37 -14.10
N ASP A 55 -0.09 23.74 -14.23
CA ASP A 55 -0.54 25.07 -14.64
C ASP A 55 -0.81 26.05 -13.47
N LEU A 56 -0.68 25.61 -12.21
CA LEU A 56 -0.94 26.48 -11.06
C LEU A 56 0.17 27.53 -10.89
N PRO A 57 -0.17 28.79 -10.54
CA PRO A 57 0.83 29.79 -10.25
C PRO A 57 1.58 29.43 -8.96
N ILE A 58 2.86 29.80 -8.89
CA ILE A 58 3.75 29.52 -7.75
C ILE A 58 3.15 29.97 -6.40
N SER A 59 2.30 31.00 -6.39
CA SER A 59 1.60 31.49 -5.20
C SER A 59 0.62 30.49 -4.57
N GLU A 60 0.13 29.51 -5.33
CA GLU A 60 -0.77 28.45 -4.82
C GLU A 60 0.02 27.33 -4.14
N TYR A 61 1.35 27.31 -4.30
CA TYR A 61 2.22 26.32 -3.66
C TYR A 61 2.66 26.82 -2.29
N GLN A 62 2.62 25.93 -1.30
CA GLN A 62 3.22 26.19 0.00
C GLN A 62 4.74 26.11 -0.10
N ASP A 63 5.43 27.08 0.50
CA ASP A 63 6.87 27.05 0.65
C ASP A 63 7.30 25.86 1.53
N ASN A 64 8.12 24.97 0.99
CA ASN A 64 8.49 23.73 1.65
C ASN A 64 9.31 23.98 2.92
N ASP A 65 10.23 24.93 2.87
CA ASP A 65 11.11 25.25 3.99
C ASP A 65 10.29 25.84 5.17
N ALA A 66 9.33 26.71 4.87
CA ALA A 66 8.40 27.27 5.85
C ALA A 66 7.52 26.19 6.48
N PHE A 67 6.97 25.28 5.67
CA PHE A 67 6.16 24.16 6.15
C PHE A 67 6.96 23.22 7.07
N VAL A 68 8.17 22.84 6.65
CA VAL A 68 9.05 21.97 7.45
C VAL A 68 9.45 22.66 8.75
N ALA A 69 9.72 23.97 8.73
CA ALA A 69 10.03 24.74 9.94
C ALA A 69 8.84 24.77 10.92
N GLU A 70 7.61 24.89 10.42
CA GLU A 70 6.39 24.82 11.22
C GLU A 70 6.23 23.45 11.89
N LEU A 71 6.39 22.35 11.14
CA LEU A 71 6.31 21.00 11.68
C LEU A 71 7.35 20.75 12.78
N LYS A 72 8.60 21.18 12.57
CA LYS A 72 9.66 21.06 13.59
C LYS A 72 9.32 21.83 14.86
N LYS A 73 8.70 23.00 14.72
CA LYS A 73 8.28 23.82 15.86
C LYS A 73 7.11 23.19 16.62
N GLU A 74 6.12 22.65 15.93
CA GLU A 74 4.91 22.07 16.54
C GLU A 74 5.17 20.70 17.16
N TYR A 75 5.95 19.85 16.49
CA TYR A 75 6.16 18.45 16.88
C TYR A 75 7.56 18.14 17.43
N GLY A 76 8.49 19.10 17.43
CA GLY A 76 9.84 18.93 17.98
C GLY A 76 10.73 17.95 17.18
N LEU A 77 10.48 17.82 15.87
CA LEU A 77 11.22 16.97 14.94
C LEU A 77 12.62 17.52 14.57
#